data_AF-A0A0Q0IAU5-F1
#
_entry.id   AF-A0A0Q0IAU5-F1
#
_cell.length_a   1.000
_cell.length_b   1.000
_cell.length_c   1.000
_cell.angle_alpha   90.00
_cell.angle_beta   90.00
_cell.angle_gamma   90.00
#
_symmetry.space_group_name_H-M   'P 1'
#
loop_
_entity.id
_entity.type
_entity.pdbx_description
1 polymer ?
#
loop_
_entity_poly.entity_id
_entity_poly.type
_entity_poly.pdbx_seq_one_letter_code
_entity_poly.pdbx_strand_id
1 'polypeptide(L)'
;MREYERYQLDSIASEYRSRGYVVDVEAQLSDSGLRFDAIARRGDDKELVFVEIVNPRLSDDEIAARRLAIADAALRFPYALIDFRYIDIKQSAFLEFNTRDDNSRDQQFRELLKARFPVFNKKPKDAARQMLSLWAGYASLLRGLGRLCRHPESEEASILDLYNSFLQRRILVSAEITDDSVSHDLYQMHEVVIAATQGALVDIEYVKQLRGHYQALRKQATDYSKKGWPIDTTRW
;
A
#
# COMPACT_ATOMS: atom_id res chain seq x y z
N MET A 1 -7.22 8.02 -6.18
CA MET A 1 -6.44 8.38 -7.39
C MET A 1 -6.17 9.88 -7.46
N ARG A 2 -7.20 10.75 -7.43
CA ARG A 2 -7.02 12.21 -7.40
C ARG A 2 -6.13 12.72 -6.25
N GLU A 3 -6.21 12.11 -5.07
CA GLU A 3 -5.34 12.46 -3.93
C GLU A 3 -3.87 12.10 -4.17
N TYR A 4 -3.60 11.01 -4.89
CA TYR A 4 -2.24 10.59 -5.25
C TYR A 4 -1.63 11.51 -6.30
N GLU A 5 -2.40 11.88 -7.33
CA GLU A 5 -2.00 12.89 -8.32
C GLU A 5 -1.67 14.22 -7.66
N ARG A 6 -2.50 14.66 -6.71
CA ARG A 6 -2.27 15.89 -5.95
C ARG A 6 -1.00 15.79 -5.08
N TYR A 7 -0.78 14.67 -4.41
CA TYR A 7 0.46 14.44 -3.66
C TYR A 7 1.71 14.46 -4.55
N GLN A 8 1.63 13.88 -5.76
CA GLN A 8 2.70 13.93 -6.74
C GLN A 8 2.97 15.36 -7.20
N LEU A 9 1.93 16.15 -7.49
CA LEU A 9 2.06 17.57 -7.82
C LEU A 9 2.76 18.36 -6.70
N ASP A 10 2.35 18.16 -5.46
CA ASP A 10 2.95 18.85 -4.30
C ASP A 10 4.43 18.46 -4.12
N SER A 11 4.76 17.18 -4.34
CA SER A 11 6.14 16.68 -4.31
C SER A 11 7.00 17.27 -5.44
N ILE A 12 6.47 17.32 -6.66
CA ILE A 12 7.12 17.93 -7.84
C ILE A 12 7.37 19.42 -7.57
N ALA A 13 6.36 20.14 -7.10
CA ALA A 13 6.49 21.56 -6.79
C ALA A 13 7.56 21.81 -5.71
N SER A 14 7.62 20.95 -4.70
CA SER A 14 8.66 21.00 -3.66
C SER A 14 10.06 20.71 -4.22
N GLU A 15 10.20 19.73 -5.11
CA GLU A 15 11.46 19.42 -5.82
C GLU A 15 11.99 20.65 -6.56
N TYR A 16 11.15 21.29 -7.39
CA TYR A 16 11.54 22.45 -8.18
C TYR A 16 11.80 23.70 -7.32
N ARG A 17 10.97 23.95 -6.29
CA ARG A 17 11.20 25.05 -5.34
C ARG A 17 12.54 24.91 -4.61
N SER A 18 12.93 23.68 -4.23
CA SER A 18 14.24 23.43 -3.60
C SER A 18 15.44 23.78 -4.51
N ARG A 19 15.22 23.80 -5.82
CA ARG A 19 16.22 24.19 -6.84
C ARG A 19 16.13 25.67 -7.23
N GLY A 20 15.31 26.45 -6.53
CA GLY A 20 15.16 27.90 -6.73
C GLY A 20 14.16 28.29 -7.83
N TYR A 21 13.25 27.40 -8.24
CA TYR A 21 12.17 27.73 -9.17
C TYR A 21 10.95 28.29 -8.43
N VAL A 22 10.24 29.21 -9.08
CA VAL A 22 8.85 29.56 -8.75
C VAL A 22 7.95 28.60 -9.52
N VAL A 23 7.03 27.93 -8.82
CA VAL A 23 6.19 26.87 -9.40
C VAL A 23 4.72 27.22 -9.25
N ASP A 24 4.02 27.28 -10.38
CA ASP A 24 2.57 27.40 -10.49
C ASP A 24 1.97 26.01 -10.82
N VAL A 25 1.05 25.54 -9.98
CA VAL A 25 0.38 24.23 -10.12
C VAL A 25 -0.97 24.43 -10.80
N GLU A 26 -1.40 23.47 -11.63
CA GLU A 26 -2.60 23.59 -12.49
C GLU A 26 -2.56 24.87 -13.36
N ALA A 27 -1.37 25.22 -13.80
CA ALA A 27 -1.10 26.51 -14.41
C ALA A 27 -1.61 26.56 -15.84
N GLN A 28 -2.32 27.64 -16.14
CA GLN A 28 -2.77 27.97 -17.48
C GLN A 28 -1.85 29.06 -18.05
N LEU A 29 -1.32 28.83 -19.24
CA LEU A 29 -0.60 29.88 -19.98
C LEU A 29 -1.61 30.97 -20.36
N SER A 30 -1.36 32.18 -19.88
CA SER A 30 -2.27 33.33 -19.93
C SER A 30 -2.69 33.73 -21.36
N ASP A 31 -1.88 33.42 -22.37
CA ASP A 31 -2.11 33.83 -23.76
C ASP A 31 -2.60 32.73 -24.70
N SER A 32 -2.72 31.48 -24.22
CA SER A 32 -3.04 30.33 -25.10
C SER A 32 -4.12 29.41 -24.56
N GLY A 33 -4.51 29.55 -23.29
CA GLY A 33 -5.45 28.63 -22.66
C GLY A 33 -4.91 27.21 -22.49
N LEU A 34 -3.64 26.98 -22.82
CA LEU A 34 -2.97 25.71 -22.62
C LEU A 34 -2.77 25.47 -21.12
N ARG A 35 -3.11 24.26 -20.69
CA ARG A 35 -2.98 23.84 -19.31
C ARG A 35 -1.86 22.84 -19.19
N PHE A 36 -1.03 23.06 -18.18
CA PHE A 36 -0.02 22.14 -17.74
C PHE A 36 -0.27 21.78 -16.28
N ASP A 37 0.10 20.56 -15.90
CA ASP A 37 0.00 20.08 -14.52
C ASP A 37 0.82 20.98 -13.55
N ALA A 38 2.01 21.42 -13.98
CA ALA A 38 2.72 22.53 -13.34
C ALA A 38 3.65 23.28 -14.31
N ILE A 39 3.96 24.54 -13.99
CA ILE A 39 4.95 25.36 -14.69
C ILE A 39 5.98 25.86 -13.68
N ALA A 40 7.26 25.56 -13.92
CA ALA A 40 8.36 26.02 -13.09
C ALA A 40 9.20 27.07 -13.84
N ARG A 41 9.50 28.20 -13.19
CA ARG A 41 10.27 29.32 -13.74
C ARG A 41 11.43 29.69 -12.84
N ARG A 42 12.61 29.92 -13.41
CA ARG A 42 13.79 30.41 -12.67
C ARG A 42 14.50 31.53 -13.43
N GLY A 43 14.70 32.66 -12.76
CA GLY A 43 15.26 33.88 -13.35
C GLY A 43 14.30 34.60 -14.29
N ASP A 44 14.82 35.54 -15.08
CA ASP A 44 14.08 36.31 -16.09
C ASP A 44 13.76 35.45 -17.34
N ASP A 45 12.93 34.42 -17.17
CA ASP A 45 12.40 33.52 -18.22
C ASP A 45 13.41 32.66 -19.00
N LYS A 46 14.70 32.66 -18.61
CA LYS A 46 15.72 31.84 -19.29
C LYS A 46 15.61 30.35 -19.00
N GLU A 47 14.95 29.97 -17.91
CA GLU A 47 14.76 28.58 -17.53
C GLU A 47 13.29 28.31 -17.19
N LEU A 48 12.58 27.85 -18.22
CA LEU A 48 11.17 27.49 -18.16
C LEU A 48 11.02 25.97 -18.28
N VAL A 49 10.27 25.36 -17.38
CA VAL A 49 9.97 23.93 -17.41
C VAL A 49 8.46 23.73 -17.32
N PHE A 50 7.90 23.06 -18.32
CA PHE A 50 6.53 22.56 -18.31
C PHE A 50 6.54 21.14 -17.74
N VAL A 51 5.77 20.90 -16.68
CA VAL A 51 5.69 19.57 -16.06
C VAL A 51 4.35 18.95 -16.39
N GLU A 52 4.39 17.69 -16.84
CA GLU A 52 3.22 16.90 -17.20
C GLU A 52 3.21 15.56 -16.48
N ILE A 53 2.15 15.30 -15.74
CA ILE A 53 1.92 14.03 -15.07
C ILE A 53 1.26 13.06 -16.05
N VAL A 54 1.98 12.06 -16.51
CA VAL A 54 1.47 11.09 -17.49
C VAL A 54 0.78 9.94 -16.75
N ASN A 55 -0.54 9.87 -16.86
CA ASN A 55 -1.37 8.80 -16.31
C ASN A 55 -1.75 7.79 -17.43
N PRO A 56 -1.39 6.49 -17.33
CA PRO A 56 -1.79 5.45 -18.28
C PRO A 56 -3.31 5.27 -18.51
N ARG A 57 -4.18 5.87 -17.70
CA ARG A 57 -5.65 5.84 -17.86
C ARG A 57 -6.19 7.04 -18.65
N LEU A 58 -5.33 7.91 -19.19
CA LEU A 58 -5.77 9.00 -20.06
C LEU A 58 -6.48 8.43 -21.30
N SER A 59 -7.61 9.02 -21.64
CA SER A 59 -8.32 8.75 -22.89
C SER A 59 -7.53 9.26 -24.10
N ASP A 60 -7.83 8.73 -25.29
CA ASP A 60 -7.18 9.15 -26.54
C ASP A 60 -7.35 10.66 -26.80
N ASP A 61 -8.50 11.23 -26.42
CA ASP A 61 -8.79 12.66 -26.54
C ASP A 61 -7.90 13.50 -25.61
N GLU A 62 -7.68 13.05 -24.37
CA GLU A 62 -6.79 13.72 -23.42
C GLU A 62 -5.32 13.64 -23.87
N ILE A 63 -4.92 12.51 -24.43
CA ILE A 63 -3.59 12.33 -25.04
C ILE A 63 -3.41 13.28 -26.23
N ALA A 64 -4.42 13.39 -27.10
CA ALA A 64 -4.39 14.28 -28.26
C ALA A 64 -4.32 15.76 -27.83
N ALA A 65 -5.12 16.17 -26.85
CA ALA A 65 -5.11 17.53 -26.31
C ALA A 65 -3.75 17.90 -25.72
N ARG A 66 -3.12 16.99 -24.96
CA ARG A 66 -1.77 17.19 -24.42
C ARG A 66 -0.71 17.30 -25.50
N ARG A 67 -0.75 16.45 -26.53
CA ARG A 67 0.18 16.55 -27.67
C ARG A 67 0.10 17.91 -28.37
N LEU A 68 -1.11 18.43 -28.55
CA LEU A 68 -1.33 19.76 -29.13
C LEU A 68 -0.76 20.86 -28.23
N ALA A 69 -1.00 20.79 -26.91
CA ALA A 69 -0.46 21.75 -25.95
C ALA A 69 1.08 21.77 -25.94
N ILE A 70 1.70 20.60 -25.96
CA ILE A 70 3.15 20.42 -26.04
C ILE A 70 3.71 20.99 -27.34
N ALA A 71 3.07 20.70 -28.47
CA ALA A 71 3.50 21.20 -29.77
C ALA A 71 3.45 22.74 -29.85
N ASP A 72 2.37 23.36 -29.36
CA ASP A 72 2.25 24.82 -29.32
C ASP A 72 3.22 25.46 -28.31
N ALA A 73 3.44 24.84 -27.15
CA ALA A 73 4.45 25.29 -26.18
C ALA A 73 5.87 25.25 -26.76
N ALA A 74 6.22 24.19 -27.51
CA ALA A 74 7.52 24.06 -28.17
C ALA A 74 7.76 25.15 -29.23
N LEU A 75 6.70 25.62 -29.91
CA LEU A 75 6.80 26.71 -30.89
C LEU A 75 7.01 28.07 -30.21
N ARG A 76 6.34 28.32 -29.08
CA ARG A 76 6.37 29.62 -28.37
C ARG A 76 7.56 29.76 -27.44
N PHE A 77 7.98 28.67 -26.83
CA PHE A 77 9.06 28.62 -25.85
C PHE A 77 10.10 27.58 -26.28
N PRO A 78 10.91 27.87 -27.32
CA PRO A 78 11.83 26.89 -27.90
C PRO A 78 12.97 26.47 -26.95
N TYR A 79 13.19 27.22 -25.87
CA TYR A 79 14.17 26.91 -24.83
C TYR A 79 13.56 26.22 -23.60
N ALA A 80 12.23 26.03 -23.57
CA ALA A 80 11.57 25.39 -22.45
C ALA A 80 11.78 23.88 -22.48
N LEU A 81 11.96 23.30 -21.30
CA LEU A 81 11.99 21.86 -21.13
C LEU A 81 10.59 21.34 -20.82
N ILE A 82 10.32 20.11 -21.25
CA ILE A 82 9.10 19.39 -20.90
C ILE A 82 9.51 18.18 -20.05
N ASP A 83 9.11 18.19 -18.78
CA ASP A 83 9.37 17.13 -17.82
C ASP A 83 8.13 16.23 -17.70
N PHE A 84 8.25 15.00 -18.19
CA PHE A 84 7.20 14.00 -18.09
C PHE A 84 7.37 13.18 -16.81
N ARG A 85 6.39 13.27 -15.90
CA ARG A 85 6.34 12.50 -14.66
C ARG A 85 5.28 11.41 -14.78
N TYR A 86 5.75 10.19 -15.03
CA TYR A 86 4.86 9.05 -15.17
C TYR A 86 4.31 8.64 -13.81
N ILE A 87 2.98 8.67 -13.66
CA ILE A 87 2.33 7.94 -12.58
C ILE A 87 2.39 6.47 -12.97
N ASP A 88 3.23 5.71 -12.27
CA ASP A 88 3.19 4.26 -12.34
C ASP A 88 1.82 3.82 -11.80
N ILE A 89 0.84 3.56 -12.68
CA ILE A 89 -0.39 2.83 -12.33
C ILE A 89 -0.09 1.35 -12.32
N LYS A 90 1.06 0.95 -11.78
CA LYS A 90 0.97 -0.21 -10.91
C LYS A 90 -0.01 0.18 -9.82
N GLN A 91 -1.31 -0.10 -10.06
CA GLN A 91 -2.07 -0.94 -9.16
C GLN A 91 -1.00 -1.82 -8.53
N SER A 92 -0.64 -1.52 -7.27
CA SER A 92 0.47 -2.15 -6.57
C SER A 92 0.56 -3.58 -7.07
N ALA A 93 1.69 -4.06 -7.59
CA ALA A 93 1.74 -5.39 -8.24
C ALA A 93 0.95 -6.46 -7.44
N PHE A 94 0.90 -6.28 -6.11
CA PHE A 94 -0.12 -6.78 -5.19
C PHE A 94 -1.56 -6.97 -5.75
N LEU A 95 -2.27 -5.93 -6.18
CA LEU A 95 -3.62 -5.96 -6.77
C LEU A 95 -3.69 -6.82 -8.03
N GLU A 96 -2.71 -6.71 -8.94
CA GLU A 96 -2.66 -7.51 -10.18
C GLU A 96 -2.38 -9.00 -9.89
N PHE A 97 -1.56 -9.32 -8.88
CA PHE A 97 -1.39 -10.69 -8.39
C PHE A 97 -2.63 -11.20 -7.62
N ASN A 98 -3.42 -10.29 -7.05
CA ASN A 98 -4.63 -10.56 -6.26
C ASN A 98 -5.94 -10.42 -7.06
N THR A 99 -5.93 -10.51 -8.40
CA THR A 99 -7.14 -10.64 -9.25
C THR A 99 -7.40 -12.05 -9.78
N ARG A 100 -6.65 -13.07 -9.32
CA ARG A 100 -6.82 -14.50 -9.72
C ARG A 100 -8.16 -15.11 -9.28
N ASP A 101 -8.59 -16.18 -9.95
CA ASP A 101 -9.84 -16.94 -9.72
C ASP A 101 -10.13 -17.26 -8.23
N ASP A 102 -11.37 -17.04 -7.79
CA ASP A 102 -11.82 -17.18 -6.39
C ASP A 102 -11.65 -18.61 -5.86
N ASN A 103 -11.82 -19.62 -6.70
CA ASN A 103 -11.59 -21.03 -6.32
C ASN A 103 -10.14 -21.29 -5.88
N SER A 104 -9.17 -20.63 -6.53
CA SER A 104 -7.76 -20.74 -6.16
C SER A 104 -7.49 -20.10 -4.79
N ARG A 105 -8.21 -19.04 -4.44
CA ARG A 105 -8.03 -18.30 -3.18
C ARG A 105 -8.57 -19.05 -1.98
N ASP A 106 -9.74 -19.68 -2.14
CA ASP A 106 -10.31 -20.54 -1.09
C ASP A 106 -9.37 -21.71 -0.78
N GLN A 107 -8.76 -22.29 -1.82
CA GLN A 107 -7.75 -23.31 -1.64
C GLN A 107 -6.52 -22.77 -0.90
N GLN A 108 -5.98 -21.61 -1.30
CA GLN A 108 -4.84 -20.97 -0.64
C GLN A 108 -5.13 -20.65 0.83
N PHE A 109 -6.33 -20.16 1.15
CA PHE A 109 -6.74 -19.92 2.54
C PHE A 109 -6.75 -21.22 3.35
N ARG A 110 -7.32 -22.31 2.80
CA ARG A 110 -7.28 -23.63 3.45
C ARG A 110 -5.87 -24.17 3.62
N GLU A 111 -4.96 -23.87 2.69
CA GLU A 111 -3.54 -24.21 2.81
C GLU A 111 -2.86 -23.41 3.92
N LEU A 112 -3.14 -22.10 4.04
CA LEU A 112 -2.61 -21.26 5.13
C LEU A 112 -3.06 -21.73 6.51
N LEU A 113 -4.31 -22.19 6.65
CA LEU A 113 -4.81 -22.80 7.89
C LEU A 113 -4.04 -24.06 8.29
N LYS A 114 -3.54 -24.82 7.31
CA LYS A 114 -2.79 -26.08 7.52
C LYS A 114 -1.27 -25.90 7.52
N ALA A 115 -0.77 -24.76 7.05
CA ALA A 115 0.65 -24.52 6.85
C ALA A 115 1.43 -24.66 8.15
N ARG A 116 2.50 -25.44 8.16
CA ARG A 116 3.36 -25.53 9.36
C ARG A 116 4.03 -24.18 9.60
N PHE A 117 4.10 -23.79 10.87
CA PHE A 117 4.89 -22.63 11.25
C PHE A 117 6.37 -22.86 10.89
N PRO A 118 7.13 -21.79 10.54
CA PRO A 118 8.57 -21.87 10.40
C PRO A 118 9.21 -22.52 11.63
N VAL A 119 10.29 -23.28 11.40
CA VAL A 119 11.07 -23.90 12.47
C VAL A 119 11.59 -22.79 13.38
N PHE A 120 11.26 -22.88 14.67
CA PHE A 120 11.71 -21.90 15.65
C PHE A 120 13.19 -22.11 15.94
N ASN A 121 14.01 -21.13 15.56
CA ASN A 121 15.44 -21.13 15.76
C ASN A 121 15.82 -20.06 16.78
N LYS A 122 16.37 -20.50 17.91
CA LYS A 122 16.73 -19.62 19.05
C LYS A 122 17.96 -18.74 18.79
N LYS A 123 18.64 -18.90 17.64
CA LYS A 123 19.82 -18.08 17.30
C LYS A 123 19.40 -16.63 17.02
N PRO A 124 19.97 -15.63 17.71
CA PRO A 124 19.56 -14.23 17.54
C PRO A 124 19.63 -13.72 16.08
N LYS A 125 20.64 -14.15 15.33
CA LYS A 125 20.81 -13.81 13.91
C LYS A 125 19.64 -14.23 13.01
N ASP A 126 18.84 -15.19 13.45
CA ASP A 126 17.70 -15.71 12.71
C ASP A 126 16.37 -15.06 13.14
N ALA A 127 16.37 -14.22 14.18
CA ALA A 127 15.15 -13.66 14.77
C ALA A 127 14.42 -12.71 13.80
N ALA A 128 15.13 -11.76 13.18
CA ALA A 128 14.54 -10.83 12.20
C ALA A 128 13.91 -11.57 11.01
N ARG A 129 14.62 -12.57 10.45
CA ARG A 129 14.09 -13.42 9.37
C ARG A 129 12.83 -14.17 9.81
N GLN A 130 12.80 -14.70 11.03
CA GLN A 130 11.64 -15.39 11.56
C GLN A 130 10.46 -14.43 11.78
N MET A 131 10.70 -13.22 12.27
CA MET A 131 9.65 -12.18 12.37
C MET A 131 9.00 -11.91 11.03
N LEU A 132 9.80 -11.64 9.99
CA LEU A 132 9.30 -11.34 8.66
C LEU A 132 8.50 -12.51 8.07
N SER A 133 8.98 -13.74 8.25
CA SER A 133 8.28 -14.94 7.79
C SER A 133 6.96 -15.17 8.54
N LEU A 134 6.93 -14.96 9.86
CA LEU A 134 5.71 -15.06 10.66
C LEU A 134 4.71 -13.97 10.28
N TRP A 135 5.17 -12.73 10.11
CA TRP A 135 4.34 -11.60 9.71
C TRP A 135 3.70 -11.82 8.34
N ALA A 136 4.48 -12.27 7.36
CA ALA A 136 3.96 -12.59 6.03
C ALA A 136 2.84 -13.64 6.11
N GLY A 137 3.03 -14.69 6.91
CA GLY A 137 2.00 -15.71 7.15
C GLY A 137 0.77 -15.18 7.88
N TYR A 138 0.96 -14.40 8.94
CA TYR A 138 -0.11 -13.75 9.70
C TYR A 138 -0.97 -12.85 8.79
N ALA A 139 -0.32 -11.94 8.06
CA ALA A 139 -0.95 -11.00 7.15
C ALA A 139 -1.74 -11.73 6.05
N SER A 140 -1.14 -12.78 5.47
CA SER A 140 -1.80 -13.58 4.43
C SER A 140 -3.04 -14.30 4.96
N LEU A 141 -2.95 -14.86 6.17
CA LEU A 141 -4.09 -15.51 6.80
C LEU A 141 -5.20 -14.53 7.15
N LEU A 142 -4.87 -13.36 7.69
CA LEU A 142 -5.86 -12.33 8.04
C LEU A 142 -6.59 -11.82 6.80
N ARG A 143 -5.88 -11.58 5.69
CA ARG A 143 -6.51 -11.22 4.41
C ARG A 143 -7.37 -12.35 3.86
N GLY A 144 -6.92 -13.60 3.96
CA GLY A 144 -7.72 -14.76 3.59
C GLY A 144 -9.02 -14.86 4.40
N LEU A 145 -8.97 -14.56 5.70
CA LEU A 145 -10.16 -14.43 6.54
C LEU A 145 -11.02 -13.24 6.09
N GLY A 146 -10.41 -12.10 5.77
CA GLY A 146 -11.04 -10.92 5.15
C GLY A 146 -11.91 -11.30 3.96
N ARG A 147 -11.32 -12.03 3.00
CA ARG A 147 -12.03 -12.51 1.81
C ARG A 147 -13.16 -13.47 2.16
N LEU A 148 -12.91 -14.46 3.04
CA LEU A 148 -13.92 -15.42 3.48
C LEU A 148 -15.15 -14.72 4.08
N CYS A 149 -14.90 -13.67 4.86
CA CYS A 149 -15.94 -12.86 5.50
C CYS A 149 -16.48 -11.73 4.59
N ARG A 150 -16.02 -11.64 3.33
CA ARG A 150 -16.34 -10.58 2.36
C ARG A 150 -16.12 -9.17 2.93
N HIS A 151 -15.02 -8.96 3.65
CA HIS A 151 -14.61 -7.64 4.12
C HIS A 151 -14.32 -6.73 2.92
N PRO A 152 -14.96 -5.55 2.81
CA PRO A 152 -14.84 -4.66 1.64
C PRO A 152 -13.40 -4.23 1.40
N GLU A 153 -12.66 -3.97 2.47
CA GLU A 153 -11.25 -3.54 2.41
C GLU A 153 -10.25 -4.69 2.63
N SER A 154 -10.64 -5.96 2.43
CA SER A 154 -9.77 -7.13 2.67
C SER A 154 -8.41 -7.08 1.96
N GLU A 155 -8.36 -6.42 0.79
CA GLU A 155 -7.15 -6.27 -0.01
C GLU A 155 -6.39 -4.97 0.24
N GLU A 156 -7.13 -3.87 0.46
CA GLU A 156 -6.58 -2.52 0.40
C GLU A 156 -6.18 -1.97 1.76
N ALA A 157 -6.80 -2.46 2.84
CA ALA A 157 -6.48 -2.02 4.19
C ALA A 157 -5.06 -2.44 4.60
N SER A 158 -4.46 -1.63 5.47
CA SER A 158 -3.29 -2.07 6.23
C SER A 158 -3.67 -3.29 7.08
N ILE A 159 -2.70 -4.14 7.41
CA ILE A 159 -2.98 -5.36 8.19
C ILE A 159 -3.51 -5.02 9.59
N LEU A 160 -3.05 -3.92 10.20
CA LEU A 160 -3.52 -3.49 11.51
C LEU A 160 -4.93 -2.90 11.44
N ASP A 161 -5.26 -2.14 10.39
CA ASP A 161 -6.63 -1.62 10.21
C ASP A 161 -7.63 -2.75 9.96
N LEU A 162 -7.25 -3.72 9.12
CA LEU A 162 -8.04 -4.92 8.90
C LEU A 162 -8.26 -5.68 10.22
N TYR A 163 -7.19 -5.89 10.99
CA TYR A 163 -7.26 -6.54 12.30
C TYR A 163 -8.21 -5.80 13.26
N ASN A 164 -8.12 -4.47 13.32
CA ASN A 164 -9.00 -3.65 14.15
C ASN A 164 -10.46 -3.74 13.76
N SER A 165 -10.76 -3.71 12.46
CA SER A 165 -12.13 -3.90 11.97
C SER A 165 -12.70 -5.25 12.46
N PHE A 166 -11.91 -6.32 12.37
CA PHE A 166 -12.27 -7.63 12.90
C PHE A 166 -12.50 -7.63 14.43
N LEU A 167 -11.65 -6.93 15.20
CA LEU A 167 -11.83 -6.79 16.65
C LEU A 167 -13.09 -6.00 17.02
N GLN A 168 -13.32 -4.85 16.37
CA GLN A 168 -14.46 -3.98 16.61
C GLN A 168 -15.79 -4.71 16.36
N ARG A 169 -15.82 -5.56 15.32
CA ARG A 169 -16.96 -6.40 14.97
C ARG A 169 -17.06 -7.67 15.83
N ARG A 170 -16.16 -7.87 16.80
CA ARG A 170 -16.05 -9.05 17.69
C ARG A 170 -15.92 -10.38 16.93
N ILE A 171 -15.37 -10.31 15.73
CA ILE A 171 -15.06 -11.48 14.92
C ILE A 171 -13.72 -12.05 15.37
N LEU A 172 -12.78 -11.20 15.76
CA LEU A 172 -11.58 -11.65 16.43
C LEU A 172 -11.61 -11.19 17.88
N VAL A 173 -10.98 -11.98 18.72
CA VAL A 173 -10.56 -11.61 20.06
C VAL A 173 -9.04 -11.48 20.03
N SER A 174 -8.53 -10.48 20.74
CA SER A 174 -7.09 -10.21 20.76
C SER A 174 -6.32 -11.36 21.42
N ALA A 175 -5.08 -11.60 20.98
CA ALA A 175 -4.35 -12.79 21.37
C ALA A 175 -4.00 -12.78 22.87
N GLU A 176 -3.71 -11.60 23.42
CA GLU A 176 -3.40 -11.33 24.82
C GLU A 176 -4.55 -11.71 25.77
N ILE A 177 -5.79 -11.76 25.25
CA ILE A 177 -6.96 -12.21 26.01
C ILE A 177 -7.12 -13.73 25.94
N THR A 178 -6.68 -14.35 24.84
CA THR A 178 -6.92 -15.77 24.56
C THR A 178 -5.75 -16.70 24.91
N ASP A 179 -4.57 -16.15 25.14
CA ASP A 179 -3.33 -16.88 25.40
C ASP A 179 -2.44 -16.11 26.39
N ASP A 180 -2.34 -16.63 27.63
CA ASP A 180 -1.55 -16.02 28.72
C ASP A 180 -0.04 -15.92 28.41
N SER A 181 0.45 -16.65 27.40
CA SER A 181 1.85 -16.55 26.97
C SER A 181 2.11 -15.36 26.04
N VAL A 182 1.06 -14.70 25.54
CA VAL A 182 1.13 -13.50 24.71
C VAL A 182 0.85 -12.27 25.59
N SER A 183 1.85 -11.43 25.74
CA SER A 183 1.81 -10.22 26.58
C SER A 183 2.04 -8.93 25.79
N HIS A 184 2.69 -9.02 24.63
CA HIS A 184 2.91 -7.87 23.76
C HIS A 184 1.83 -7.81 22.71
N ASP A 185 1.31 -6.62 22.46
CA ASP A 185 0.23 -6.45 21.49
C ASP A 185 0.70 -6.55 20.04
N LEU A 186 -0.25 -6.75 19.12
CA LEU A 186 0.07 -6.89 17.70
C LEU A 186 0.69 -5.62 17.09
N TYR A 187 0.41 -4.44 17.65
CA TYR A 187 0.99 -3.17 17.17
C TYR A 187 2.47 -3.10 17.52
N GLN A 188 2.83 -3.47 18.75
CA GLN A 188 4.22 -3.64 19.17
C GLN A 188 4.94 -4.66 18.28
N MET A 189 4.27 -5.77 17.93
CA MET A 189 4.88 -6.74 16.99
C MET A 189 5.10 -6.14 15.61
N HIS A 190 4.17 -5.31 15.12
CA HIS A 190 4.30 -4.62 13.84
C HIS A 190 5.47 -3.62 13.83
N GLU A 191 5.67 -2.86 14.91
CA GLU A 191 6.85 -1.98 15.06
C GLU A 191 8.16 -2.77 14.97
N VAL A 192 8.23 -3.92 15.64
CA VAL A 192 9.41 -4.81 15.58
C VAL A 192 9.60 -5.39 14.17
N VAL A 193 8.52 -5.70 13.44
CA VAL A 193 8.59 -6.12 12.03
C VAL A 193 9.16 -5.01 11.16
N ILE A 194 8.73 -3.75 11.34
CA ILE A 194 9.29 -2.61 10.61
C ILE A 194 10.80 -2.50 10.91
N ALA A 195 11.20 -2.53 12.18
CA ALA A 195 12.61 -2.52 12.56
C ALA A 195 13.39 -3.69 11.93
N ALA A 196 12.80 -4.89 11.87
CA ALA A 196 13.40 -6.05 11.22
C ALA A 196 13.63 -5.85 9.72
N THR A 197 12.71 -5.17 9.01
CA THR A 197 12.91 -4.83 7.59
C THR A 197 14.06 -3.84 7.37
N GLN A 198 14.36 -3.01 8.37
CA GLN A 198 15.46 -2.06 8.37
C GLN A 198 16.79 -2.68 8.85
N GLY A 199 16.81 -4.00 9.14
CA GLY A 199 18.02 -4.72 9.53
C GLY A 199 18.34 -4.67 11.03
N ALA A 200 17.39 -4.30 11.88
CA ALA A 200 17.59 -4.31 13.32
C ALA A 200 17.86 -5.71 13.88
N LEU A 201 18.62 -5.77 14.97
CA LEU A 201 18.74 -6.98 15.80
C LEU A 201 17.46 -7.12 16.62
N VAL A 202 16.77 -8.24 16.43
CA VAL A 202 15.49 -8.52 17.08
C VAL A 202 15.68 -9.54 18.20
N ASP A 203 15.09 -9.28 19.36
CA ASP A 203 15.04 -10.26 20.45
C ASP A 203 14.18 -11.46 20.05
N ILE A 204 14.64 -12.66 20.40
CA ILE A 204 13.90 -13.90 20.16
C ILE A 204 12.55 -13.92 20.87
N GLU A 205 12.36 -13.15 21.94
CA GLU A 205 11.08 -13.04 22.63
C GLU A 205 9.99 -12.48 21.71
N TYR A 206 10.28 -11.46 20.92
CA TYR A 206 9.32 -10.92 19.93
C TYR A 206 8.89 -11.96 18.90
N VAL A 207 9.79 -12.89 18.53
CA VAL A 207 9.45 -14.01 17.64
C VAL A 207 8.44 -14.94 18.30
N LYS A 208 8.56 -15.21 19.60
CA LYS A 208 7.58 -16.03 20.34
C LYS A 208 6.23 -15.34 20.43
N GLN A 209 6.24 -14.04 20.75
CA GLN A 209 5.03 -13.22 20.87
C GLN A 209 4.26 -13.18 19.54
N LEU A 210 4.91 -12.85 18.42
CA LEU A 210 4.27 -12.85 17.09
C LEU A 210 3.81 -14.25 16.66
N ARG A 211 4.54 -15.31 17.06
CA ARG A 211 4.10 -16.69 16.82
C ARG A 211 2.80 -17.00 17.57
N GLY A 212 2.66 -16.56 18.81
CA GLY A 212 1.43 -16.68 19.61
C GLY A 212 0.25 -15.96 18.95
N HIS A 213 0.44 -14.71 18.50
CA HIS A 213 -0.55 -13.97 17.71
C HIS A 213 -1.03 -14.74 16.48
N TYR A 214 -0.09 -15.31 15.71
CA TYR A 214 -0.44 -16.08 14.52
C TYR A 214 -1.13 -17.41 14.87
N GLN A 215 -0.76 -18.07 15.97
CA GLN A 215 -1.47 -19.26 16.46
C GLN A 215 -2.91 -18.92 16.88
N ALA A 216 -3.12 -17.83 17.62
CA ALA A 216 -4.43 -17.37 18.04
C ALA A 216 -5.32 -17.03 16.83
N LEU A 217 -4.82 -16.24 15.87
CA LEU A 217 -5.53 -15.93 14.62
C LEU A 217 -5.91 -17.20 13.87
N ARG A 218 -4.98 -18.16 13.72
CA ARG A 218 -5.23 -19.42 13.01
C ARG A 218 -6.30 -20.26 13.68
N LYS A 219 -6.30 -20.35 15.01
CA LYS A 219 -7.32 -21.07 15.76
C LYS A 219 -8.70 -20.46 15.50
N GLN A 220 -8.82 -19.14 15.67
CA GLN A 220 -10.07 -18.42 15.43
C GLN A 220 -10.53 -18.57 13.97
N ALA A 221 -9.67 -18.31 12.99
CA ALA A 221 -9.98 -18.45 11.56
C ALA A 221 -10.40 -19.89 11.18
N THR A 222 -9.77 -20.90 11.79
CA THR A 222 -10.16 -22.31 11.60
C THR A 222 -11.58 -22.55 12.12
N ASP A 223 -11.89 -22.07 13.31
CA ASP A 223 -13.22 -22.23 13.91
C ASP A 223 -14.30 -21.51 13.10
N TYR A 224 -14.00 -20.31 12.58
CA TYR A 224 -14.89 -19.59 11.66
C TYR A 224 -15.12 -20.36 10.36
N SER A 225 -14.06 -20.90 9.75
CA SER A 225 -14.16 -21.66 8.49
C SER A 225 -15.06 -22.90 8.60
N LYS A 226 -15.16 -23.51 9.81
CA LYS A 226 -15.97 -24.71 10.07
C LYS A 226 -17.43 -24.40 10.38
N LYS A 227 -17.69 -23.32 11.11
CA LYS A 227 -19.04 -22.94 11.55
C LYS A 227 -19.89 -22.33 10.42
N GLY A 228 -19.25 -21.90 9.33
CA GLY A 228 -19.90 -21.19 8.24
C GLY A 228 -20.16 -19.72 8.60
N TRP A 229 -19.99 -18.82 7.63
CA TRP A 229 -20.26 -17.40 7.82
C TRP A 229 -21.74 -17.12 7.55
N PRO A 230 -22.48 -16.46 8.48
CA PRO A 230 -23.76 -15.88 8.15
C PRO A 230 -23.52 -14.62 7.32
N ILE A 231 -23.40 -14.82 5.99
CA ILE A 231 -23.09 -13.83 4.95
C ILE A 231 -23.90 -12.53 5.05
N ASP A 232 -25.08 -12.57 5.67
CA ASP A 232 -26.02 -11.44 5.72
C ASP A 232 -26.05 -10.62 7.02
N THR A 233 -25.31 -11.01 8.08
CA THR A 233 -25.49 -10.38 9.41
C THR A 233 -24.39 -9.40 9.82
N THR A 234 -23.24 -9.43 9.16
CA THR A 234 -22.11 -8.55 9.51
C THR A 234 -22.05 -7.39 8.53
N ARG A 235 -22.51 -6.21 8.96
CA ARG A 235 -22.16 -4.94 8.28
C ARG A 235 -20.74 -4.58 8.69
N TRP A 236 -19.89 -4.23 7.74
CA TRP A 236 -18.51 -3.77 7.96
C TRP A 236 -18.45 -2.31 8.34
#